data_AF-A0A157ZGE3-F1
#
_entry.id   AF-A0A157ZGE3-F1
#
_cell.length_a   1.000
_cell.length_b   1.000
_cell.length_c   1.000
_cell.angle_alpha   90.00
_cell.angle_beta   90.00
_cell.angle_gamma   90.00
#
_symmetry.space_group_name_H-M   'P 1'
#
loop_
_entity.id
_entity.type
_entity.pdbx_description
1 polymer ?
#
loop_
_entity_poly.entity_id
_entity_poly.type
_entity_poly.pdbx_seq_one_letter_code
_entity_poly.pdbx_strand_id
1 'polypeptide(L)'
;MNKIRGTCIALGAVLVITGFTFYHSSDFETASAAMDRQTVDCLTSGLTRDEKVRIARLTAAHDREGLRPVYTDILSRCVVRSDQWDRRPQLVTSARQALSHDPEFRQLLTASTMELARGR
;
A
#
# COMPACT_ATOMS: atom_id res chain seq x y z
N MET A 1 14.15 -36.35 -54.71
CA MET A 1 13.18 -36.49 -53.60
C MET A 1 13.90 -36.30 -52.28
N ASN A 2 13.90 -35.09 -51.71
CA ASN A 2 14.43 -34.85 -50.35
C ASN A 2 13.36 -34.14 -49.53
N LYS A 3 13.08 -34.75 -48.37
CA LYS A 3 11.89 -34.57 -47.53
C LYS A 3 12.12 -33.39 -46.58
N ILE A 4 11.26 -32.38 -46.70
CA ILE A 4 11.17 -31.20 -45.85
C ILE A 4 10.74 -31.65 -44.45
N ARG A 5 11.50 -31.27 -43.41
CA ARG A 5 10.98 -31.19 -42.03
C ARG A 5 11.25 -29.79 -41.52
N GLY A 6 10.15 -29.07 -41.33
CA GLY A 6 10.13 -27.66 -40.96
C GLY A 6 10.65 -27.41 -39.55
N THR A 7 11.20 -26.22 -39.39
CA THR A 7 11.36 -25.54 -38.12
C THR A 7 11.18 -24.05 -38.40
N CYS A 8 9.93 -23.60 -38.29
CA CYS A 8 9.60 -22.19 -38.16
C CYS A 8 9.90 -21.78 -36.72
N ILE A 9 10.95 -21.01 -36.47
CA ILE A 9 10.95 -20.01 -35.40
C ILE A 9 11.50 -18.72 -35.99
N ALA A 10 10.67 -17.69 -35.88
CA ALA A 10 10.76 -16.42 -36.56
C ALA A 10 12.02 -15.62 -36.22
N LEU A 11 12.62 -15.05 -37.26
CA LEU A 11 13.35 -13.80 -37.19
C LEU A 11 12.38 -12.67 -36.80
N GLY A 12 12.71 -11.87 -35.78
CA GLY A 12 12.01 -10.60 -35.53
C GLY A 12 12.44 -9.88 -34.25
N ALA A 13 13.03 -8.69 -34.42
CA ALA A 13 13.48 -7.68 -33.43
C ALA A 13 14.78 -8.05 -32.66
N VAL A 14 15.98 -7.53 -32.94
CA VAL A 14 16.43 -6.19 -33.40
C VAL A 14 15.91 -5.08 -32.47
N LEU A 15 16.69 -4.74 -31.44
CA LEU A 15 17.23 -3.38 -31.15
C LEU A 15 17.54 -3.17 -29.65
N VAL A 16 18.82 -2.84 -29.40
CA VAL A 16 19.23 -1.69 -28.57
C VAL A 16 18.76 -1.70 -27.11
N ILE A 17 19.60 -2.23 -26.23
CA ILE A 17 19.80 -1.60 -24.92
C ILE A 17 21.24 -1.14 -24.86
N THR A 18 21.51 -0.12 -25.66
CA THR A 18 22.63 0.79 -25.46
C THR A 18 22.39 1.50 -24.12
N GLY A 19 23.34 1.37 -23.20
CA GLY A 19 23.60 2.32 -22.13
C GLY A 19 22.41 2.84 -21.32
N PHE A 20 22.02 2.09 -20.29
CA PHE A 20 21.73 2.73 -19.01
C PHE A 20 22.71 2.16 -18.00
N THR A 21 23.77 2.93 -17.75
CA THR A 21 24.52 2.90 -16.51
C THR A 21 23.53 3.11 -15.36
N PHE A 22 22.90 2.03 -14.88
CA PHE A 22 22.22 2.01 -13.60
C PHE A 22 23.28 2.04 -12.50
N TYR A 23 23.92 3.20 -12.34
CA TYR A 23 24.42 3.63 -11.05
C TYR A 23 23.20 4.15 -10.25
N HIS A 24 22.17 3.32 -10.11
CA HIS A 24 21.10 3.53 -9.15
C HIS A 24 21.60 2.91 -7.85
N SER A 25 22.19 3.77 -7.02
CA SER A 25 22.74 3.39 -5.73
C SER A 25 21.68 2.66 -4.91
N SER A 26 22.01 1.41 -4.52
CA SER A 26 21.29 0.59 -3.54
C SER A 26 20.85 1.37 -2.29
N ASP A 27 21.59 2.42 -1.93
CA ASP A 27 21.28 3.31 -0.82
C ASP A 27 19.96 4.11 -0.98
N PHE A 28 19.55 4.45 -2.21
CA PHE A 28 18.28 5.15 -2.42
C PHE A 28 17.08 4.21 -2.31
N GLU A 29 17.21 2.96 -2.73
CA GLU A 29 16.17 1.92 -2.57
C GLU A 29 16.04 1.46 -1.11
N THR A 30 17.16 1.37 -0.39
CA THR A 30 17.12 1.09 1.05
C THR A 30 16.57 2.27 1.83
N ALA A 31 16.93 3.51 1.48
CA ALA A 31 16.37 4.71 2.09
C ALA A 31 14.87 4.87 1.78
N SER A 32 14.43 4.69 0.54
CA SER A 32 13.00 4.75 0.18
C SER A 32 12.20 3.67 0.90
N ALA A 33 12.72 2.44 0.98
CA ALA A 33 12.08 1.36 1.73
C ALA A 33 12.06 1.60 3.24
N ALA A 34 13.10 2.21 3.82
CA ALA A 34 13.12 2.59 5.24
C ALA A 34 12.11 3.70 5.53
N MET A 35 12.04 4.71 4.67
CA MET A 35 11.09 5.81 4.79
C MET A 35 9.64 5.35 4.62
N ASP A 36 9.37 4.47 3.66
CA ASP A 36 8.03 3.91 3.47
C ASP A 36 7.61 3.04 4.66
N ARG A 37 8.54 2.29 5.28
CA ARG A 37 8.29 1.60 6.56
C ARG A 37 7.95 2.58 7.68
N GLN A 38 8.69 3.67 7.80
CA GLN A 38 8.42 4.71 8.80
C GLN A 38 7.05 5.37 8.58
N THR A 39 6.67 5.62 7.33
CA THR A 39 5.34 6.14 6.99
C THR A 39 4.24 5.14 7.35
N VAL A 40 4.44 3.85 7.07
CA VAL A 40 3.48 2.79 7.47
C VAL A 40 3.38 2.68 9.00
N ASP A 41 4.49 2.79 9.72
CA ASP A 41 4.49 2.78 11.18
C ASP A 41 3.71 3.98 11.74
N CYS A 42 3.95 5.19 11.22
CA CYS A 42 3.16 6.38 11.57
C CYS A 42 1.65 6.20 11.26
N LEU A 43 1.30 5.54 10.16
CA LEU A 43 -0.08 5.23 9.78
C LEU A 43 -0.74 4.12 10.63
N THR A 44 0.00 3.50 11.54
CA THR A 44 -0.47 2.38 12.37
C THR A 44 -0.26 2.64 13.86
N SER A 45 0.99 2.61 14.33
CA SER A 45 1.38 2.88 15.72
C SER A 45 1.24 4.35 16.10
N GLY A 46 1.43 5.26 15.13
CA GLY A 46 1.27 6.71 15.31
C GLY A 46 -0.18 7.19 15.37
N LEU A 47 -1.16 6.30 15.16
CA LEU A 47 -2.57 6.66 15.24
C LEU A 47 -3.01 6.93 16.67
N THR A 48 -3.74 8.02 16.86
CA THR A 48 -4.47 8.26 18.11
C THR A 48 -5.58 7.23 18.28
N ARG A 49 -6.02 7.01 19.52
CA ARG A 49 -7.13 6.09 19.81
C ARG A 49 -8.41 6.48 19.07
N ASP A 50 -8.72 7.77 19.00
CA ASP A 50 -9.92 8.28 18.31
C ASP A 50 -9.85 8.02 16.80
N GLU A 51 -8.67 8.11 16.21
CA GLU A 51 -8.47 7.76 14.80
C GLU A 51 -8.63 6.27 14.55
N LYS A 52 -8.08 5.41 15.42
CA LYS A 52 -8.31 3.96 15.37
C LYS A 52 -9.80 3.64 15.47
N VAL A 53 -10.52 4.27 16.40
CA VAL A 53 -11.99 4.12 16.54
C VAL A 53 -12.71 4.56 15.27
N ARG A 54 -12.35 5.72 14.72
CA ARG A 54 -12.99 6.25 13.49
C ARG A 54 -12.76 5.33 12.30
N ILE A 55 -11.52 4.86 12.10
CA ILE A 55 -11.17 3.92 11.04
C ILE A 55 -11.92 2.59 11.25
N ALA A 56 -11.97 2.07 12.48
CA ALA A 56 -12.66 0.82 12.79
C ALA A 56 -14.16 0.90 12.47
N ARG A 57 -14.84 2.00 12.84
CA ARG A 57 -16.26 2.22 12.53
C ARG A 57 -16.54 2.29 11.03
N LEU A 58 -15.76 3.08 10.29
CA LEU A 58 -15.91 3.20 8.84
C LEU A 58 -15.60 1.87 8.13
N THR A 59 -14.60 1.13 8.63
CA THR A 59 -14.27 -0.21 8.12
C THR A 59 -15.40 -1.20 8.37
N ALA A 60 -16.00 -1.20 9.57
CA ALA A 60 -17.15 -2.04 9.91
C ALA A 60 -18.39 -1.71 9.05
N ALA A 61 -18.58 -0.43 8.71
CA ALA A 61 -19.64 0.02 7.82
C ALA A 61 -19.35 -0.21 6.32
N HIS A 62 -18.17 -0.73 5.98
CA HIS A 62 -17.66 -0.81 4.60
C HIS A 62 -17.64 0.53 3.86
N ASP A 63 -17.53 1.66 4.58
CA ASP A 63 -17.54 3.01 4.03
C ASP A 63 -16.15 3.41 3.52
N ARG A 64 -15.87 3.02 2.26
CA ARG A 64 -14.61 3.36 1.59
C ARG A 64 -14.45 4.86 1.35
N GLU A 65 -15.56 5.56 1.12
CA GLU A 65 -15.53 6.98 0.78
C GLU A 65 -15.24 7.82 2.02
N GLY A 66 -15.79 7.44 3.18
CA GLY A 66 -15.47 8.02 4.48
C GLY A 66 -14.04 7.71 4.94
N LEU A 67 -13.48 6.55 4.58
CA LEU A 67 -12.08 6.21 4.89
C LEU A 67 -11.06 7.06 4.12
N ARG A 68 -11.38 7.48 2.89
CA ARG A 68 -10.46 8.22 2.00
C ARG A 68 -9.94 9.54 2.61
N PRO A 69 -10.78 10.45 3.13
CA PRO A 69 -10.30 11.68 3.76
C PRO A 69 -9.56 11.41 5.08
N VAL A 70 -9.95 10.39 5.84
CA VAL A 70 -9.26 10.00 7.09
C VAL A 70 -7.80 9.63 6.80
N TYR A 71 -7.57 8.71 5.88
CA TYR A 71 -6.20 8.31 5.52
C TYR A 71 -5.43 9.43 4.84
N THR A 72 -6.10 10.32 4.09
CA THR A 72 -5.45 11.49 3.47
C THR A 72 -4.94 12.47 4.53
N ASP A 73 -5.75 12.76 5.55
CA ASP A 73 -5.36 13.60 6.67
C ASP A 73 -4.18 13.00 7.45
N ILE A 74 -4.26 11.72 7.83
CA ILE A 74 -3.18 11.05 8.56
C ILE A 74 -1.90 11.01 7.73
N LEU A 75 -1.99 10.67 6.43
CA LEU A 75 -0.84 10.70 5.52
C LEU A 75 -0.18 12.07 5.46
N SER A 76 -0.95 13.15 5.48
CA SER A 76 -0.36 14.50 5.42
C SER A 76 0.55 14.82 6.60
N ARG A 77 0.36 14.11 7.74
CA ARG A 77 1.22 14.21 8.92
C ARG A 77 2.36 13.20 8.92
N CYS A 78 2.20 12.08 8.23
CA CYS A 78 3.17 10.97 8.21
C CYS A 78 4.13 10.99 7.01
N VAL A 79 3.75 11.63 5.92
CA VAL A 79 4.55 11.73 4.71
C VAL A 79 5.59 12.84 4.89
N VAL A 80 6.84 12.49 4.63
CA VAL A 80 7.99 13.41 4.76
C VAL A 80 8.56 13.84 3.41
N ARG A 81 8.15 13.18 2.31
CA ARG A 81 8.58 13.49 0.94
C ARG A 81 7.42 13.48 -0.05
N SER A 82 7.51 14.33 -1.07
CA SER A 82 6.47 14.44 -2.10
C SER A 82 6.22 13.14 -2.87
N ASP A 83 7.25 12.35 -3.18
CA ASP A 83 7.12 11.10 -3.95
C ASP A 83 6.35 9.99 -3.21
N GLN A 84 6.22 10.08 -1.88
CA GLN A 84 5.40 9.14 -1.11
C GLN A 84 3.90 9.36 -1.34
N TRP A 85 3.48 10.56 -1.75
CA TRP A 85 2.09 10.83 -2.11
C TRP A 85 1.66 10.06 -3.35
N ASP A 86 2.55 9.87 -4.32
CA ASP A 86 2.29 9.08 -5.53
C ASP A 86 2.09 7.60 -5.18
N ARG A 87 2.78 7.12 -4.14
CA ARG A 87 2.66 5.75 -3.59
C ARG A 87 1.60 5.61 -2.50
N ARG A 88 0.73 6.61 -2.31
CA ARG A 88 -0.32 6.60 -1.29
C ARG A 88 -1.14 5.30 -1.28
N PRO A 89 -1.66 4.78 -2.42
CA PRO A 89 -2.49 3.57 -2.41
C PRO A 89 -1.77 2.36 -1.79
N GLN A 90 -0.48 2.21 -2.08
CA GLN A 90 0.37 1.14 -1.55
C GLN A 90 0.58 1.32 -0.04
N LEU A 91 0.97 2.52 0.40
CA LEU A 91 1.21 2.84 1.81
C LEU A 91 -0.05 2.62 2.67
N VAL A 92 -1.22 3.07 2.20
CA VAL A 92 -2.49 2.86 2.89
C VAL A 92 -2.86 1.38 2.93
N THR A 93 -2.61 0.63 1.86
CA THR A 93 -2.87 -0.81 1.84
C THR A 93 -1.99 -1.54 2.84
N SER A 94 -0.70 -1.25 2.87
CA SER A 94 0.24 -1.80 3.85
C SER A 94 -0.13 -1.43 5.29
N ALA A 95 -0.52 -0.17 5.53
CA ALA A 95 -0.97 0.28 6.84
C ALA A 95 -2.25 -0.44 7.29
N ARG A 96 -3.23 -0.62 6.40
CA ARG A 96 -4.44 -1.40 6.70
C ARG A 96 -4.13 -2.85 7.01
N GLN A 97 -3.22 -3.46 6.25
CA GLN A 97 -2.76 -4.82 6.52
C GLN A 97 -2.09 -4.90 7.90
N ALA A 98 -1.21 -3.96 8.25
CA ALA A 98 -0.59 -3.91 9.56
C ALA A 98 -1.64 -3.71 10.68
N LEU A 99 -2.58 -2.77 10.52
CA LEU A 99 -3.67 -2.54 11.48
C LEU A 99 -4.57 -3.76 11.66
N SER A 100 -4.80 -4.57 10.62
CA SER A 100 -5.59 -5.80 10.76
C SER A 100 -4.97 -6.83 11.71
N HIS A 101 -3.66 -6.71 11.99
CA HIS A 101 -2.95 -7.53 12.96
C HIS A 101 -2.82 -6.85 14.33
N ASP A 102 -3.16 -5.56 14.46
CA ASP A 102 -3.17 -4.82 15.74
C ASP A 102 -4.33 -5.33 16.62
N PRO A 103 -4.04 -5.84 17.83
CA PRO A 103 -5.05 -6.41 18.72
C PRO A 103 -6.06 -5.38 19.23
N GLU A 104 -5.62 -4.14 19.51
CA GLU A 104 -6.49 -3.04 19.92
C GLU A 104 -7.45 -2.69 18.78
N PHE A 105 -6.91 -2.53 17.56
CA PHE A 105 -7.72 -2.22 16.39
C PHE A 105 -8.76 -3.32 16.11
N ARG A 106 -8.38 -4.59 16.23
CA ARG A 106 -9.31 -5.72 16.06
C ARG A 106 -10.44 -5.71 17.09
N GLN A 107 -10.16 -5.34 18.35
CA GLN A 107 -11.20 -5.20 19.38
C GLN A 107 -12.17 -4.08 19.02
N LEU A 108 -11.65 -2.91 18.61
CA LEU A 108 -12.47 -1.77 18.17
C LEU A 108 -13.34 -2.11 16.94
N LEU A 109 -12.76 -2.82 15.97
CA LEU A 109 -13.47 -3.27 14.77
C LEU A 109 -14.60 -4.24 15.12
N THR A 110 -14.31 -5.20 16.01
CA THR A 110 -15.31 -6.18 16.47
C THR A 110 -16.46 -5.47 17.21
N ALA A 111 -16.13 -4.56 18.13
CA ALA A 111 -17.12 -3.77 18.86
C ALA A 111 -18.00 -2.95 17.90
N SER A 112 -17.40 -2.23 16.96
CA SER A 112 -18.11 -1.44 15.95
C SER A 112 -19.03 -2.30 15.07
N THR A 113 -18.56 -3.49 14.68
CA THR A 113 -19.34 -4.45 13.89
C THR A 113 -20.56 -4.94 14.66
N MET A 114 -20.39 -5.26 15.96
CA MET A 114 -21.50 -5.67 16.83
C MET A 114 -22.50 -4.53 17.09
N GLU A 115 -22.03 -3.29 17.26
CA GLU A 115 -22.89 -2.11 17.39
C GLU A 115 -23.76 -1.92 16.15
N LEU A 116 -23.16 -1.96 14.96
CA LEU A 116 -23.89 -1.85 13.69
C LEU A 116 -24.88 -2.99 13.49
N ALA A 117 -24.54 -4.21 13.91
CA ALA A 117 -25.43 -5.37 13.82
C ALA A 117 -26.65 -5.27 14.76
N ARG A 118 -26.52 -4.59 15.92
CA ARG A 118 -27.63 -4.36 16.85
C ARG A 118 -28.54 -3.20 16.44
N GLY A 119 -28.01 -2.24 15.69
CA GLY A 119 -28.74 -1.06 15.23
C GLY A 119 -29.48 -1.22 13.90
N ARG A 120 -29.44 -2.41 13.30
CA ARG A 120 -30.16 -2.79 12.08
C ARG A 120 -31.35 -3.67 12.43
#